data_AF-A0A8J8E7K7-F1
#
_entry.id   AF-A0A8J8E7K7-F1
#
_cell.length_a   1.000
_cell.length_b   1.000
_cell.length_c   1.000
_cell.angle_alpha   90.00
_cell.angle_beta   90.00
_cell.angle_gamma   90.00
#
_symmetry.space_group_name_H-M   'P 1'
#
loop_
_entity.id
_entity.type
_entity.pdbx_description
1 polymer ?
#
loop_
_entity_poly.entity_id
_entity_poly.type
_entity_poly.pdbx_seq_one_letter_code
_entity_poly.pdbx_strand_id
1 'polypeptide(L)'
;MRSWRRLIMSTFSTGERVFLDTSFILNFLFGDERAVIALEKMIDEGTRFYINPTVIGEVWFQLMANEYVKKHGRYSTYGIREKVGEIKEAINVADEFFSALPELEVLR
;
A
#
# COMPACT_ATOMS: atom_id res chain seq x y z
N MET A 1 41.19 24.10 3.09
CA MET A 1 40.11 23.36 3.80
C MET A 1 38.77 23.94 3.39
N ARG A 2 38.07 23.30 2.44
CA ARG A 2 36.73 23.71 1.99
C ARG A 2 35.69 23.05 2.89
N SER A 3 34.81 23.87 3.43
CA SER A 3 33.72 23.50 4.34
C SER A 3 32.74 22.52 3.67
N TRP A 4 32.82 21.25 4.02
CA TRP A 4 31.90 20.19 3.58
C TRP A 4 30.49 20.34 4.16
N ARG A 5 30.30 21.20 5.16
CA ARG A 5 29.00 21.45 5.82
C ARG A 5 27.93 22.09 4.92
N ARG A 6 28.31 22.60 3.74
CA ARG A 6 27.37 23.22 2.79
C ARG A 6 26.87 22.26 1.69
N LEU A 7 27.44 21.06 1.58
CA LEU A 7 27.04 20.07 0.57
C LEU A 7 25.94 19.10 1.06
N ILE A 8 25.66 19.05 2.36
CA ILE A 8 24.60 18.20 2.94
C ILE A 8 23.23 18.91 2.89
N MET A 9 23.19 20.19 2.55
CA MET A 9 21.96 21.01 2.44
C MET A 9 21.55 21.34 1.00
N SER A 10 22.19 20.74 -0.03
CA SER A 10 21.85 21.03 -1.44
C SER A 10 21.33 19.84 -2.26
N THR A 11 21.17 18.66 -1.66
CA THR A 11 20.20 17.68 -2.18
C THR A 11 18.88 17.96 -1.50
N PHE A 12 18.17 18.98 -2.00
CA PHE A 12 16.71 18.89 -1.96
C PHE A 12 16.38 17.55 -2.63
N SER A 13 15.99 16.53 -1.86
CA SER A 13 15.26 15.43 -2.46
C SER A 13 14.01 16.09 -3.02
N THR A 14 13.94 16.20 -4.34
CA THR A 14 12.71 16.52 -5.05
C THR A 14 11.81 15.28 -4.95
N GLY A 15 11.52 14.84 -3.72
CA GLY A 15 10.96 13.53 -3.42
C GLY A 15 9.86 13.22 -4.41
N GLU A 16 10.11 12.21 -5.25
CA GLU A 16 9.19 11.85 -6.31
C GLU A 16 7.83 11.58 -5.67
N ARG A 17 6.76 12.03 -6.33
CA ARG A 17 5.41 11.85 -5.82
C ARG A 17 4.79 10.68 -6.54
N VAL A 18 4.56 9.60 -5.81
CA VAL A 18 4.02 8.36 -6.38
C VAL A 18 2.62 8.15 -5.88
N PHE A 19 1.69 7.95 -6.80
CA PHE A 19 0.34 7.49 -6.50
C PHE A 19 0.35 5.97 -6.45
N LEU A 20 -0.02 5.41 -5.30
CA LEU A 20 -0.12 3.97 -5.14
C LEU A 20 -1.43 3.49 -5.76
N ASP A 21 -1.31 2.50 -6.65
CA ASP A 21 -2.44 1.82 -7.29
C ASP A 21 -2.79 0.52 -6.55
N THR A 22 -4.06 0.11 -6.66
CA THR A 22 -4.58 -1.12 -6.06
C THR A 22 -3.75 -2.35 -6.47
N SER A 23 -3.37 -2.46 -7.74
CA SER A 23 -2.63 -3.63 -8.23
C SER A 23 -1.23 -3.73 -7.62
N PHE A 24 -0.54 -2.60 -7.48
CA PHE A 24 0.79 -2.55 -6.86
C PHE A 24 0.71 -2.97 -5.38
N ILE A 25 -0.25 -2.40 -4.64
CA ILE A 25 -0.45 -2.70 -3.22
C ILE A 25 -0.74 -4.20 -3.03
N LEU A 26 -1.64 -4.77 -3.82
CA LEU A 26 -1.98 -6.20 -3.71
C LEU A 26 -0.79 -7.09 -4.06
N ASN A 27 -0.01 -6.76 -5.10
CA ASN A 27 1.20 -7.50 -5.45
C ASN A 27 2.22 -7.48 -4.28
N PHE A 28 2.42 -6.32 -3.67
CA PHE A 28 3.26 -6.22 -2.47
C PHE A 28 2.73 -7.09 -1.32
N LEU A 29 1.44 -6.97 -0.99
CA LEU A 29 0.82 -7.72 0.10
C LEU A 29 0.83 -9.24 -0.12
N PHE A 30 0.83 -9.69 -1.39
CA PHE A 30 0.94 -11.09 -1.75
C PHE A 30 2.38 -11.59 -1.92
N GLY A 31 3.38 -10.74 -1.66
CA GLY A 31 4.78 -11.11 -1.65
C GLY A 31 5.44 -11.15 -3.02
N ASP A 32 4.96 -10.38 -4.00
CA ASP A 32 5.67 -10.21 -5.27
C ASP A 32 7.00 -9.49 -5.02
N GLU A 33 8.11 -10.21 -5.25
CA GLU A 33 9.47 -9.71 -5.00
C GLU A 33 9.77 -8.39 -5.72
N ARG A 34 9.22 -8.18 -6.92
CA ARG A 34 9.46 -6.94 -7.68
C ARG A 34 8.74 -5.77 -7.03
N ALA A 35 7.53 -5.98 -6.53
CA ALA A 35 6.79 -4.95 -5.81
C ALA A 35 7.48 -4.59 -4.48
N VAL A 36 8.01 -5.60 -3.77
CA VAL A 36 8.80 -5.39 -2.53
C VAL A 36 10.04 -4.56 -2.80
N ILE A 37 10.89 -4.99 -3.74
CA ILE A 37 12.14 -4.27 -4.09
C ILE A 37 11.85 -2.85 -4.58
N ALA A 38 10.79 -2.67 -5.38
CA ALA A 38 10.40 -1.36 -5.86
C ALA A 38 9.98 -0.43 -4.71
N LEU A 39 9.18 -0.93 -3.76
CA LEU A 39 8.74 -0.14 -2.62
C LEU A 39 9.90 0.25 -1.70
N GLU A 40 10.78 -0.70 -1.38
CA GLU A 40 11.97 -0.44 -0.55
C GLU A 40 12.85 0.65 -1.19
N LYS A 41 13.10 0.54 -2.50
CA LYS A 41 13.87 1.55 -3.24
C LYS A 41 13.21 2.93 -3.20
N MET A 42 11.89 3.01 -3.42
CA MET A 42 11.16 4.28 -3.37
C MET A 42 11.25 4.93 -1.98
N ILE A 43 11.15 4.12 -0.91
CA ILE A 43 11.31 4.59 0.47
C ILE A 43 12.73 5.14 0.69
N ASP A 44 13.77 4.41 0.28
CA ASP A 44 15.17 4.83 0.43
C ASP A 44 15.49 6.13 -0.32
N GLU A 45 14.82 6.37 -1.45
CA GLU A 45 14.95 7.60 -2.26
C GLU A 45 14.17 8.81 -1.68
N GLY A 46 13.43 8.61 -0.57
CA GLY A 46 12.61 9.66 0.06
C GLY A 46 11.38 10.03 -0.77
N THR A 47 10.78 9.03 -1.43
CA THR A 47 9.54 9.17 -2.20
C THR A 47 8.38 9.52 -1.27
N ARG A 48 7.49 10.39 -1.75
CA ARG A 48 6.22 10.70 -1.09
C ARG A 48 5.10 9.91 -1.72
N PHE A 49 4.36 9.19 -0.89
CA PHE A 49 3.28 8.33 -1.35
C PHE A 49 1.94 9.01 -1.22
N TYR A 50 1.11 8.84 -2.25
CA TYR A 50 -0.23 9.38 -2.33
C TYR A 50 -1.22 8.25 -2.58
N ILE A 51 -2.37 8.30 -1.92
CA ILE A 51 -3.43 7.33 -2.13
C ILE A 51 -4.81 8.00 -2.12
N ASN A 52 -5.71 7.44 -2.91
CA ASN A 52 -7.12 7.83 -2.97
C ASN A 52 -7.96 6.87 -2.07
N PRO A 53 -8.97 7.37 -1.33
CA PRO A 53 -9.97 6.55 -0.64
C PRO A 53 -10.57 5.39 -1.45
N THR A 54 -10.80 5.58 -2.76
CA THR A 54 -11.23 4.53 -3.69
C THR A 54 -10.24 3.37 -3.73
N VAL A 55 -8.94 3.65 -3.83
CA VAL A 55 -7.87 2.62 -3.84
C VAL A 55 -7.86 1.85 -2.54
N ILE A 56 -8.01 2.54 -1.40
CA ILE A 56 -8.13 1.89 -0.08
C ILE A 56 -9.32 0.91 -0.07
N GLY A 57 -10.49 1.37 -0.52
CA GLY A 57 -11.70 0.54 -0.60
C GLY A 57 -11.55 -0.65 -1.53
N GLU A 58 -10.89 -0.48 -2.67
CA GLU A 58 -10.59 -1.57 -3.61
C GLU A 58 -9.66 -2.62 -2.99
N VAL A 59 -8.58 -2.20 -2.33
CA VAL A 59 -7.66 -3.10 -1.63
C VAL A 59 -8.40 -3.90 -0.56
N TRP A 60 -9.16 -3.22 0.32
CA TRP A 60 -9.96 -3.89 1.35
C TRP A 60 -10.93 -4.91 0.77
N PHE A 61 -11.65 -4.55 -0.29
CA PHE A 61 -12.60 -5.46 -0.93
C PHE A 61 -11.90 -6.68 -1.52
N GLN A 62 -10.77 -6.51 -2.20
CA GLN A 62 -10.02 -7.62 -2.79
C GLN A 62 -9.46 -8.56 -1.74
N LEU A 63 -8.99 -8.05 -0.60
CA LEU A 63 -8.52 -8.87 0.52
C LEU A 63 -9.67 -9.69 1.13
N MET A 64 -10.82 -9.06 1.39
CA MET A 64 -12.02 -9.76 1.87
C MET A 64 -12.51 -10.81 0.85
N ALA A 65 -12.49 -10.47 -0.45
CA ALA A 65 -12.89 -11.40 -1.51
C ALA A 65 -11.96 -12.61 -1.59
N ASN A 66 -10.65 -12.40 -1.48
CA ASN A 66 -9.67 -13.48 -1.44
C ASN A 66 -9.91 -14.39 -0.22
N GLU A 67 -10.11 -13.82 0.96
CA GLU A 67 -10.38 -14.58 2.18
C GLU A 67 -11.69 -15.37 2.10
N TYR A 68 -12.74 -14.76 1.52
CA TYR A 68 -14.00 -15.45 1.26
C TYR A 68 -13.82 -16.64 0.31
N VAL A 69 -13.09 -16.47 -0.79
CA VAL A 69 -12.82 -17.55 -1.75
C VAL A 69 -12.03 -18.69 -1.08
N LYS A 70 -11.04 -18.37 -0.25
CA LYS A 70 -10.29 -19.39 0.52
C LYS A 70 -11.19 -20.21 1.43
N LYS A 71 -12.14 -19.57 2.13
CA LYS A 71 -13.05 -20.23 3.08
C LYS A 71 -14.20 -20.99 2.41
N HIS A 72 -14.74 -20.48 1.30
CA HIS A 72 -15.98 -20.97 0.71
C HIS A 72 -15.83 -21.56 -0.70
N GLY A 73 -14.64 -21.51 -1.29
CA GLY A 73 -14.28 -22.14 -2.56
C GLY A 73 -14.86 -21.46 -3.81
N ARG A 74 -15.58 -20.34 -3.68
CA ARG A 74 -16.15 -19.60 -4.83
C ARG A 74 -16.29 -18.12 -4.52
N TYR A 75 -16.24 -17.29 -5.55
CA TYR A 75 -16.51 -15.85 -5.43
C TYR A 75 -18.01 -15.58 -5.34
N SER A 76 -18.42 -14.65 -4.45
CA SER A 76 -19.79 -14.13 -4.39
C SER A 76 -19.82 -12.79 -3.68
N THR A 77 -20.14 -11.71 -4.38
CA THR A 77 -20.29 -10.38 -3.76
C THR A 77 -21.39 -10.38 -2.70
N TYR A 78 -22.50 -11.08 -2.96
CA TYR A 78 -23.57 -11.26 -1.99
C TYR A 78 -23.09 -12.03 -0.75
N GLY A 79 -22.37 -13.14 -0.96
CA GLY A 79 -21.79 -13.93 0.12
C GLY A 79 -20.79 -13.15 0.97
N ILE A 80 -19.91 -12.37 0.33
CA ILE A 80 -18.97 -11.45 1.01
C ILE A 80 -19.73 -10.48 1.91
N ARG A 81 -20.84 -9.90 1.44
CA ARG A 81 -21.67 -9.00 2.25
C ARG A 81 -22.30 -9.70 3.45
N GLU A 82 -22.93 -10.85 3.23
CA GLU A 82 -23.61 -11.63 4.30
C GLU A 82 -22.62 -12.18 5.34
N LYS A 83 -21.38 -12.46 4.91
CA LYS A 83 -20.33 -13.08 5.71
C LYS A 83 -19.22 -12.12 6.11
N VAL A 84 -19.44 -10.81 6.02
CA VAL A 84 -18.42 -9.79 6.30
C VAL A 84 -17.78 -9.96 7.67
N GLY A 85 -18.55 -10.35 8.69
CA GLY A 85 -18.03 -10.61 10.05
C GLY A 85 -16.97 -11.71 10.13
N GLU A 86 -16.97 -12.66 9.19
CA GLU A 86 -16.04 -13.80 9.14
C GLU A 86 -14.75 -13.48 8.36
N ILE A 87 -14.74 -12.42 7.54
CA ILE A 87 -13.65 -12.11 6.60
C ILE A 87 -13.07 -10.71 6.77
N LYS A 88 -13.73 -9.82 7.51
CA LYS A 88 -13.31 -8.42 7.69
C LYS A 88 -11.90 -8.27 8.26
N GLU A 89 -11.41 -9.23 9.04
CA GLU A 89 -10.06 -9.18 9.62
C GLU A 89 -8.97 -9.21 8.54
N ALA A 90 -9.27 -9.68 7.33
CA ALA A 90 -8.35 -9.64 6.20
C ALA A 90 -7.92 -8.21 5.84
N ILE A 91 -8.71 -7.19 6.16
CA ILE A 91 -8.37 -5.79 5.88
C ILE A 91 -7.25 -5.27 6.77
N ASN A 92 -7.03 -5.86 7.96
CA ASN A 92 -6.02 -5.40 8.92
C ASN A 92 -4.61 -5.41 8.30
N VAL A 93 -4.34 -6.35 7.39
CA VAL A 93 -3.06 -6.42 6.67
C VAL A 93 -2.83 -5.18 5.80
N ALA A 94 -3.88 -4.65 5.16
CA ALA A 94 -3.78 -3.40 4.42
C ALA A 94 -3.60 -2.20 5.35
N ASP A 95 -4.30 -2.18 6.49
CA ASP A 95 -4.19 -1.09 7.46
C ASP A 95 -2.79 -1.02 8.08
N GLU A 96 -2.18 -2.17 8.36
CA GLU A 96 -0.77 -2.28 8.78
C GLU A 96 0.18 -1.74 7.70
N PHE A 97 -0.03 -2.13 6.44
CA PHE A 97 0.74 -1.63 5.32
C PHE A 97 0.66 -0.10 5.19
N PHE A 98 -0.56 0.47 5.19
CA PHE A 98 -0.73 1.92 5.08
C PHE A 98 -0.14 2.67 6.27
N SER A 99 -0.20 2.09 7.48
CA SER A 99 0.38 2.68 8.69
C SER A 99 1.90 2.64 8.70
N ALA A 100 2.51 1.67 8.01
CA ALA A 100 3.96 1.52 7.91
C ALA A 100 4.59 2.40 6.82
N LEU A 101 3.81 2.92 5.87
CA LEU A 101 4.33 3.76 4.79
C LEU A 101 4.75 5.14 5.30
N PRO A 102 6.03 5.54 5.14
CA PRO A 102 6.48 6.87 5.51
C PRO A 102 5.89 7.91 4.57
N GLU A 103 5.57 9.09 5.09
CA GLU A 103 5.08 10.23 4.30
C GLU A 103 3.85 9.93 3.40
N LEU A 104 2.99 8.98 3.80
CA LEU A 104 1.73 8.68 3.10
C LEU A 104 0.70 9.80 3.28
N GLU A 105 0.20 10.32 2.16
CA GLU A 105 -0.88 11.32 2.12
C GLU A 105 -2.15 10.72 1.48
N VAL A 106 -3.26 10.75 2.21
CA VAL A 106 -4.59 10.38 1.70
C VAL A 106 -5.24 11.62 1.08
N LEU A 107 -5.41 11.59 -0.24
CA LEU A 107 -6.02 12.68 -0.99
C LEU A 107 -7.54 12.67 -0.80
N ARG A 108 -8.11 13.86 -0.54
CA ARG A 108 -9.55 14.05 -0.29
C ARG A 108 -10.29 14.48 -1.54
#